data_AF-A0A8H6THV8-F1
#
_entry.id   AF-A0A8H6THV8-F1
#
_cell.length_a   1.000
_cell.length_b   1.000
_cell.length_c   1.000
_cell.angle_alpha   90.00
_cell.angle_beta   90.00
_cell.angle_gamma   90.00
#
_symmetry.space_group_name_H-M   'P 1'
#
loop_
_entity.id
_entity.type
_entity.pdbx_description
1 polymer ?
#
loop_
_entity_poly.entity_id
_entity_poly.type
_entity_poly.pdbx_seq_one_letter_code
_entity_poly.pdbx_strand_id
1 'polypeptide(L)'
;MASSRWSTFWRRTRSAFEDGSRKIIRMEGADIPSRAPRLLYAFNTPTDVSEAVLGSDLDIGGQSTVGLTLDNSSTDESIGRPTAKFYGKLSLDVRPDLRGRINVGYAGFKTPVRSTLFGKMTDNAYFHDYLALRVRAAGDPILHDSFFVNVQTLDSMQHKSLWQSKLTIKRQDNDWETVYLPFSDFEFFTIGEDPPQREPIDKENILTVGISVLGGRTSLTGPYELGVDSIWIANDEDVVPDSPGPNPFVHKPEDGL
;
A
#
# COMPACT_ATOMS: atom_id res chain seq x y z
N MET A 1 -31.40 15.64 34.17
CA MET A 1 -30.27 14.83 34.69
C MET A 1 -29.91 13.81 33.62
N ALA A 2 -28.67 13.86 33.16
CA ALA A 2 -28.14 13.05 32.07
C ALA A 2 -27.65 11.70 32.61
N SER A 3 -28.00 10.61 31.94
CA SER A 3 -27.33 9.33 32.14
C SER A 3 -27.14 8.61 30.81
N SER A 4 -25.88 8.66 30.36
CA SER A 4 -25.13 7.56 29.75
C SER A 4 -25.65 6.94 28.45
N ARG A 5 -25.19 7.50 27.34
CA ARG A 5 -25.11 6.86 26.00
C ARG A 5 -23.90 5.91 25.88
N TRP A 6 -23.47 5.27 26.97
CA TRP A 6 -22.27 4.42 27.00
C TRP A 6 -22.57 2.91 27.13
N SER A 7 -23.82 2.51 27.37
CA SER A 7 -24.18 1.11 27.58
C SER A 7 -24.40 0.30 26.30
N THR A 8 -24.43 0.94 25.12
CA THR A 8 -24.77 0.26 23.86
C THR A 8 -23.53 -0.16 23.05
N PHE A 9 -22.33 0.33 23.39
CA PHE A 9 -21.09 -0.01 22.68
C PHE A 9 -20.36 -1.24 23.28
N TRP A 10 -20.64 -1.57 24.55
CA TRP A 10 -19.95 -2.66 25.27
C TRP A 10 -20.60 -4.04 25.13
N ARG A 11 -21.62 -4.21 24.28
CA ARG A 11 -22.34 -5.49 24.10
C ARG A 11 -22.08 -6.19 22.76
N ARG A 12 -21.05 -5.79 22.01
CA ARG A 12 -20.56 -6.50 20.82
C ARG A 12 -19.17 -7.14 20.97
N THR A 13 -18.51 -6.97 22.11
CA THR A 13 -17.15 -7.51 22.33
C THR A 13 -17.10 -8.75 23.24
N ARG A 14 -18.24 -9.41 23.50
CA ARG A 14 -18.28 -10.62 24.35
C ARG A 14 -18.86 -11.87 23.70
N SER A 15 -19.05 -11.86 22.38
CA SER A 15 -19.47 -13.06 21.62
C SER A 15 -18.56 -13.40 20.43
N ALA A 16 -17.36 -12.81 20.37
CA ALA A 16 -16.30 -13.20 19.42
C ALA A 16 -15.06 -13.80 20.13
N PHE A 17 -15.16 -14.01 21.45
CA PHE A 17 -14.07 -14.56 22.29
C PHE A 17 -14.33 -16.00 22.77
N GLU A 18 -15.40 -16.66 22.31
CA GLU A 18 -15.71 -18.05 22.70
C GLU A 18 -15.49 -19.12 21.63
N ASP A 19 -15.07 -18.76 20.40
CA ASP A 19 -14.74 -19.75 19.35
C ASP A 19 -13.21 -20.02 19.20
N GLY A 20 -12.36 -19.39 20.02
CA GLY A 20 -10.91 -19.63 20.00
C GLY A 20 -10.39 -20.69 20.98
N SER A 21 -11.21 -21.17 21.93
CA SER A 21 -10.70 -21.80 23.16
C SER A 21 -10.86 -23.32 23.25
N ARG A 22 -10.86 -24.06 22.13
CA ARG A 22 -10.88 -25.54 22.15
C ARG A 22 -9.95 -26.23 21.15
N LYS A 23 -8.65 -25.92 21.23
CA LYS A 23 -7.61 -26.90 20.84
C LYS A 23 -6.28 -26.66 21.54
N ILE A 24 -6.29 -26.57 22.87
CA ILE A 24 -5.07 -26.70 23.67
C ILE A 24 -4.93 -28.18 24.04
N ILE A 25 -4.49 -28.99 23.07
CA ILE A 25 -3.93 -30.31 23.32
C ILE A 25 -2.47 -30.21 22.88
N ARG A 26 -1.57 -30.16 23.87
CA ARG A 26 -0.13 -30.43 23.81
C ARG A 26 0.51 -30.36 22.41
N MET A 27 1.15 -29.23 22.12
CA MET A 27 2.24 -29.18 21.14
C MET A 27 3.38 -28.36 21.74
N GLU A 28 4.26 -29.03 22.47
CA GLU A 28 5.69 -28.65 22.44
C GLU A 28 6.14 -28.81 20.98
N GLY A 29 6.50 -27.73 20.30
CA GLY A 29 7.21 -27.80 19.01
C GLY A 29 6.63 -27.06 17.80
N ALA A 30 5.63 -26.19 17.94
CA ALA A 30 5.28 -25.25 16.88
C ALA A 30 5.28 -23.82 17.45
N ASP A 31 6.32 -23.05 17.15
CA ASP A 31 6.33 -21.63 17.47
C ASP A 31 5.07 -20.99 16.86
N ILE A 32 4.35 -20.22 17.68
CA ILE A 32 3.23 -19.42 17.19
C ILE A 32 3.78 -18.50 16.09
N PRO A 33 3.19 -18.47 14.88
CA PRO A 33 3.67 -17.62 13.80
C PRO A 33 3.78 -16.17 14.28
N SER A 34 4.93 -15.53 14.00
CA SER A 34 5.18 -14.17 14.46
C SER A 34 4.13 -13.21 13.90
N ARG A 35 3.50 -12.45 14.80
CA ARG A 35 2.55 -11.37 14.48
C ARG A 35 3.21 -9.98 14.47
N ALA A 36 4.51 -9.89 14.75
CA ALA A 36 5.23 -8.62 14.76
C ALA A 36 5.24 -7.97 13.37
N PRO A 37 5.39 -6.64 13.28
CA PRO A 37 5.55 -5.95 12.01
C PRO A 37 6.67 -6.54 11.17
N ARG A 38 6.42 -6.72 9.88
CA ARG A 38 7.45 -7.24 8.95
C ARG A 38 7.56 -6.39 7.71
N LEU A 39 8.77 -5.88 7.46
CA LEU A 39 9.09 -5.11 6.28
C LEU A 39 8.90 -5.98 5.02
N LEU A 40 8.16 -5.46 4.05
CA LEU A 40 8.04 -6.06 2.72
C LEU A 40 9.05 -5.42 1.77
N TYR A 41 9.14 -4.08 1.78
CA TYR A 41 10.04 -3.34 0.90
C TYR A 41 10.37 -1.96 1.48
N ALA A 42 11.60 -1.50 1.27
CA ALA A 42 12.06 -0.15 1.58
C ALA A 42 12.67 0.48 0.33
N PHE A 43 12.47 1.78 0.16
CA PHE A 43 12.95 2.54 -1.00
C PHE A 43 14.06 3.52 -0.58
N ASN A 44 15.13 2.99 0.00
CA ASN A 44 16.16 3.81 0.63
C ASN A 44 17.53 3.76 -0.08
N THR A 45 17.68 2.90 -1.08
CA THR A 45 18.87 2.85 -1.93
C THR A 45 18.53 3.13 -3.41
N PRO A 46 19.53 3.54 -4.23
CA PRO A 46 19.34 3.67 -5.67
C PRO A 46 18.90 2.36 -6.33
N THR A 47 19.38 1.22 -5.82
CA THR A 47 19.02 -0.10 -6.32
C THR A 47 17.52 -0.37 -6.14
N ASP A 48 16.98 -0.13 -4.94
CA ASP A 48 15.57 -0.36 -4.62
C ASP A 48 14.63 0.41 -5.58
N VAL A 49 15.01 1.66 -5.87
CA VAL A 49 14.27 2.50 -6.82
C VAL A 49 14.40 2.00 -8.25
N SER A 50 15.60 1.58 -8.67
CA SER A 50 15.87 1.15 -10.04
C SER A 50 15.24 -0.20 -10.40
N GLU A 51 15.02 -1.08 -9.42
CA GLU A 51 14.40 -2.39 -9.63
C GLU A 51 12.87 -2.32 -9.64
N ALA A 52 12.29 -1.21 -9.17
CA ALA A 52 10.85 -0.99 -9.24
C ALA A 52 10.37 -0.97 -10.69
N VAL A 53 9.23 -1.62 -10.94
CA VAL A 53 8.64 -1.68 -12.27
C VAL A 53 7.67 -0.52 -12.44
N LEU A 54 8.00 0.41 -13.32
CA LEU A 54 7.16 1.56 -13.67
C LEU A 54 6.15 1.21 -14.77
N GLY A 55 4.98 1.85 -14.73
CA GLY A 55 3.96 1.75 -15.77
C GLY A 55 3.08 2.99 -15.83
N SER A 56 2.57 3.33 -17.01
CA SER A 56 1.63 4.43 -17.23
C SER A 56 0.82 4.17 -18.48
N ASP A 57 -0.27 4.90 -18.68
CA ASP A 57 -1.10 4.83 -19.89
C ASP A 57 -0.38 5.19 -21.21
N LEU A 58 0.87 5.65 -21.14
CA LEU A 58 1.69 5.98 -22.29
C LEU A 58 1.84 4.80 -23.26
N ASP A 59 1.89 3.57 -22.73
CA ASP A 59 2.05 2.33 -23.51
C ASP A 59 0.83 1.98 -24.37
N ILE A 60 -0.36 2.42 -23.94
CA ILE A 60 -1.63 2.22 -24.66
C ILE A 60 -2.08 3.46 -25.45
N GLY A 61 -1.31 4.55 -25.43
CA GLY A 61 -1.59 5.76 -26.23
C GLY A 61 -2.15 6.94 -25.44
N GLY A 62 -2.09 6.89 -24.11
CA GLY A 62 -2.26 8.04 -23.22
C GLY A 62 -1.03 8.96 -23.20
N GLN A 63 -1.04 9.92 -22.29
CA GLN A 63 0.01 10.93 -22.16
C GLN A 63 0.44 11.16 -20.69
N SER A 64 0.08 10.26 -19.78
CA SER A 64 0.58 10.32 -18.41
C SER A 64 2.05 9.94 -18.38
N THR A 65 2.82 10.60 -17.51
CA THR A 65 4.24 10.30 -17.30
C THR A 65 4.45 9.70 -15.92
N VAL A 66 5.50 8.89 -15.79
CA VAL A 66 5.87 8.23 -14.54
C VAL A 66 7.36 8.33 -14.29
N GLY A 67 7.73 8.64 -13.05
CA GLY A 67 9.09 8.61 -12.54
C GLY A 67 9.14 8.11 -11.10
N LEU A 68 10.22 7.41 -10.78
CA LEU A 68 10.57 7.04 -9.41
C LEU A 68 12.07 7.31 -9.24
N THR A 69 12.42 8.17 -8.29
CA THR A 69 13.81 8.55 -8.01
C THR A 69 14.09 8.51 -6.53
N LEU A 70 15.34 8.28 -6.14
CA LEU A 70 15.76 8.44 -4.75
C LEU A 70 15.89 9.92 -4.40
N ASP A 71 15.28 10.32 -3.29
CA ASP A 71 15.32 11.67 -2.73
C ASP A 71 16.10 11.66 -1.41
N ASN A 72 17.22 12.37 -1.41
CA ASN A 72 18.09 12.53 -0.24
C ASN A 72 17.68 13.74 0.63
N SER A 73 16.71 14.54 0.19
CA SER A 73 16.27 15.76 0.86
C SER A 73 15.06 15.55 1.78
N SER A 74 14.70 14.30 2.06
CA SER A 74 13.51 13.95 2.86
C SER A 74 13.45 14.77 4.15
N THR A 75 12.33 15.48 4.32
CA THR A 75 12.11 16.51 5.34
C THR A 75 11.79 15.96 6.73
N ASP A 76 11.71 14.64 6.90
CA ASP A 76 11.49 14.00 8.19
C ASP A 76 12.83 13.56 8.78
N GLU A 77 13.32 14.37 9.72
CA GLU A 77 14.55 14.10 10.47
C GLU A 77 14.52 12.73 11.17
N SER A 78 13.33 12.21 11.49
CA SER A 78 13.21 10.88 12.10
C SER A 78 13.58 9.78 11.11
N ILE A 79 13.31 9.93 9.81
CA ILE A 79 13.63 8.91 8.80
C ILE A 79 15.15 8.76 8.65
N GLY A 80 15.89 9.87 8.65
CA GLY A 80 17.36 9.87 8.67
C GLY A 80 18.04 9.15 7.47
N ARG A 81 17.30 8.82 6.42
CA ARG A 81 17.76 8.08 5.23
C ARG A 81 17.04 8.57 3.96
N PRO A 82 17.60 8.29 2.77
CA PRO A 82 16.93 8.61 1.51
C PRO A 82 15.61 7.85 1.36
N THR A 83 14.68 8.42 0.58
CA THR A 83 13.35 7.84 0.33
C THR A 83 13.01 7.88 -1.15
N ALA A 84 12.02 7.11 -1.61
CA ALA A 84 11.54 7.25 -2.98
C ALA A 84 10.66 8.50 -3.15
N LYS A 85 10.85 9.17 -4.28
CA LYS A 85 9.96 10.17 -4.84
C LYS A 85 9.28 9.57 -6.07
N PHE A 86 7.99 9.27 -5.94
CA PHE A 86 7.12 8.90 -7.05
C PHE A 86 6.48 10.16 -7.61
N TYR A 87 6.68 10.46 -8.90
CA TYR A 87 6.23 11.72 -9.49
C TYR A 87 5.91 11.57 -10.98
N GLY A 88 5.22 12.57 -11.51
CA GLY A 88 4.90 12.62 -12.94
C GLY A 88 3.82 13.66 -13.23
N LYS A 89 3.27 13.58 -14.45
CA LYS A 89 2.12 14.37 -14.87
C LYS A 89 1.02 13.40 -15.29
N LEU A 90 -0.13 13.52 -14.63
CA LEU A 90 -1.34 12.79 -14.98
C LEU A 90 -2.08 13.52 -16.11
N SER A 91 -2.44 12.78 -17.16
CA SER A 91 -3.16 13.32 -18.31
C SER A 91 -4.32 12.41 -18.73
N LEU A 92 -5.41 13.02 -19.17
CA LEU A 92 -6.52 12.32 -19.83
C LEU A 92 -6.45 12.44 -21.36
N ASP A 93 -5.41 13.11 -21.86
CA ASP A 93 -5.18 13.22 -23.29
C ASP A 93 -4.79 11.87 -23.86
N VAL A 94 -5.47 11.51 -24.93
CA VAL A 94 -5.25 10.29 -25.69
C VAL A 94 -4.93 10.65 -27.12
N ARG A 95 -4.11 9.83 -27.77
CA ARG A 95 -3.84 9.95 -29.20
C ARG A 95 -5.16 10.08 -29.99
N PRO A 96 -5.25 11.00 -30.97
CA PRO A 96 -6.50 11.29 -31.66
C PRO A 96 -7.21 10.06 -32.27
N ASP A 97 -6.44 9.07 -32.73
CA ASP A 97 -6.93 7.82 -33.34
C ASP A 97 -7.54 6.83 -32.35
N LEU A 98 -7.29 7.00 -31.05
CA LEU A 98 -7.73 6.10 -29.97
C LEU A 98 -8.78 6.73 -29.04
N ARG A 99 -9.24 7.96 -29.35
CA ARG A 99 -10.26 8.67 -28.56
C ARG A 99 -11.53 7.85 -28.38
N GLY A 100 -11.98 7.70 -27.13
CA GLY A 100 -13.18 6.96 -26.77
C GLY A 100 -13.06 5.43 -26.87
N ARG A 101 -11.86 4.89 -27.16
CA ARG A 101 -11.62 3.45 -27.30
C ARG A 101 -10.82 2.85 -26.15
N ILE A 102 -10.11 3.69 -25.40
CA ILE A 102 -9.24 3.26 -24.30
C ILE A 102 -9.47 4.16 -23.08
N ASN A 103 -9.26 3.57 -21.90
CA ASN A 103 -9.25 4.29 -20.64
C ASN A 103 -7.82 4.71 -20.34
N VAL A 104 -7.58 6.02 -20.27
CA VAL A 104 -6.29 6.64 -19.91
C VAL A 104 -6.43 7.40 -18.58
N GLY A 105 -5.35 8.02 -18.13
CA GLY A 105 -5.26 8.71 -16.85
C GLY A 105 -4.75 7.81 -15.73
N TYR A 106 -3.68 7.05 -15.98
CA TYR A 106 -3.02 6.32 -14.91
C TYR A 106 -1.49 6.31 -15.04
N ALA A 107 -0.84 6.27 -13.89
CA ALA A 107 0.59 6.03 -13.74
C ALA A 107 0.84 5.31 -12.41
N GLY A 108 1.90 4.52 -12.33
CA GLY A 108 2.21 3.78 -11.11
C GLY A 108 3.52 3.03 -11.18
N PHE A 109 3.86 2.43 -10.06
CA PHE A 109 4.99 1.53 -9.94
C PHE A 109 4.62 0.34 -9.06
N LYS A 110 5.41 -0.73 -9.14
CA LYS A 110 5.33 -1.85 -8.20
C LYS A 110 6.71 -2.35 -7.82
N THR A 111 6.80 -2.99 -6.65
CA THR A 111 8.00 -3.69 -6.19
C THR A 111 8.40 -4.78 -7.20
N PRO A 112 9.71 -5.08 -7.34
CA PRO A 112 10.18 -6.13 -8.23
C PRO A 112 9.65 -7.51 -7.83
N VAL A 113 9.45 -8.36 -8.83
CA VAL A 113 9.21 -9.79 -8.60
C VAL A 113 10.54 -10.46 -8.26
N ARG A 114 10.71 -10.85 -6.99
CA ARG A 114 11.90 -11.56 -6.52
C ARG A 114 11.84 -13.02 -6.99
N SER A 115 12.78 -13.43 -7.82
CA SER A 115 12.82 -14.78 -8.39
C SER A 115 14.06 -15.55 -7.94
N THR A 116 13.91 -16.85 -7.70
CA THR A 116 14.97 -17.79 -7.34
C THR A 116 14.98 -18.97 -8.31
N LEU A 117 15.98 -19.86 -8.22
CA LEU A 117 16.01 -21.12 -8.98
C LEU A 117 14.81 -22.04 -8.68
N PHE A 118 14.10 -21.82 -7.58
CA PHE A 118 12.95 -22.62 -7.14
C PHE A 118 11.61 -21.94 -7.40
N GLY A 119 11.61 -20.80 -8.12
CA GLY A 119 10.40 -20.05 -8.46
C GLY A 119 10.38 -18.65 -7.88
N LYS A 120 9.20 -18.02 -7.93
CA LYS A 120 8.98 -16.65 -7.46
C LYS A 120 8.81 -16.65 -5.95
N MET A 121 9.45 -15.70 -5.28
CA MET A 121 9.27 -15.47 -3.86
C MET A 121 7.98 -14.69 -3.63
N THR A 122 7.24 -15.09 -2.62
CA THR A 122 6.04 -14.41 -2.14
C THR A 122 6.21 -14.03 -0.67
N ASP A 123 5.43 -13.05 -0.25
CA ASP A 123 5.29 -12.64 1.14
C ASP A 123 4.03 -13.25 1.74
N ASN A 124 4.19 -13.89 2.91
CA ASN A 124 3.08 -14.36 3.71
C ASN A 124 2.68 -13.31 4.75
N ALA A 125 1.45 -12.84 4.65
CA ALA A 125 0.78 -11.88 5.53
C ALA A 125 -0.51 -12.48 6.13
N TYR A 126 -0.64 -13.80 6.16
CA TYR A 126 -1.85 -14.49 6.62
C TYR A 126 -2.26 -14.06 8.05
N PHE A 127 -1.27 -13.92 8.93
CA PHE A 127 -1.43 -13.51 10.33
C PHE A 127 -1.34 -12.00 10.56
N HIS A 128 -1.44 -11.20 9.49
CA HIS A 128 -1.41 -9.74 9.54
C HIS A 128 -2.69 -9.15 8.97
N ASP A 129 -3.24 -8.17 9.67
CA ASP A 129 -4.53 -7.57 9.31
C ASP A 129 -4.38 -6.35 8.39
N TYR A 130 -3.20 -5.72 8.38
CA TYR A 130 -2.93 -4.49 7.64
C TYR A 130 -1.73 -4.60 6.71
N LEU A 131 -1.84 -3.91 5.57
CA LEU A 131 -0.72 -3.42 4.80
C LEU A 131 -0.47 -1.95 5.19
N ALA A 132 0.75 -1.65 5.63
CA ALA A 132 1.12 -0.32 6.11
C ALA A 132 2.18 0.32 5.20
N LEU A 133 2.06 1.64 5.01
CA LEU A 133 2.96 2.43 4.19
C LEU A 133 3.35 3.72 4.90
N ARG A 134 4.63 4.10 4.80
CA ARG A 134 5.13 5.41 5.24
C ARG A 134 5.22 6.32 4.02
N VAL A 135 4.38 7.34 3.97
CA VAL A 135 4.19 8.19 2.79
C VAL A 135 4.11 9.68 3.12
N ARG A 136 4.33 10.53 2.12
CA ARG A 136 4.21 11.99 2.19
C ARG A 136 3.57 12.51 0.91
N ALA A 137 2.35 13.03 1.00
CA ALA A 137 1.74 13.71 -0.14
C ALA A 137 2.50 15.01 -0.47
N ALA A 138 2.68 15.28 -1.76
CA ALA A 138 3.25 16.51 -2.27
C ALA A 138 2.72 16.78 -3.69
N GLY A 139 3.21 17.85 -4.32
CA GLY A 139 2.75 18.23 -5.66
C GLY A 139 1.43 18.99 -5.60
N ASP A 140 0.54 18.76 -6.58
CA ASP A 140 -0.75 19.45 -6.65
C ASP A 140 -1.76 18.85 -5.64
N PRO A 141 -2.27 19.64 -4.67
CA PRO A 141 -3.22 19.16 -3.67
C PRO A 141 -4.48 18.51 -4.25
N ILE A 142 -4.89 18.87 -5.48
CA ILE A 142 -6.05 18.27 -6.11
C ILE A 142 -5.88 16.75 -6.34
N LEU A 143 -4.64 16.28 -6.48
CA LEU A 143 -4.31 14.88 -6.76
C LEU A 143 -3.97 14.07 -5.50
N HIS A 144 -3.95 14.66 -4.31
CA HIS A 144 -3.60 13.95 -3.07
C HIS A 144 -4.54 12.77 -2.75
N ASP A 145 -5.80 12.86 -3.19
CA ASP A 145 -6.80 11.80 -3.04
C ASP A 145 -6.88 10.82 -4.24
N SER A 146 -5.94 10.90 -5.18
CA SER A 146 -5.93 10.10 -6.40
C SER A 146 -4.98 8.90 -6.35
N PHE A 147 -4.35 8.64 -5.20
CA PHE A 147 -3.43 7.52 -5.01
C PHE A 147 -4.13 6.25 -4.53
N PHE A 148 -3.65 5.11 -5.02
CA PHE A 148 -4.16 3.77 -4.72
C PHE A 148 -3.00 2.81 -4.49
N VAL A 149 -3.18 1.88 -3.56
CA VAL A 149 -2.26 0.77 -3.32
C VAL A 149 -2.80 -0.47 -4.01
N ASN A 150 -1.93 -1.16 -4.75
CA ASN A 150 -2.24 -2.35 -5.52
C ASN A 150 -1.46 -3.54 -4.96
N VAL A 151 -2.14 -4.66 -4.74
CA VAL A 151 -1.54 -5.93 -4.34
C VAL A 151 -1.77 -6.94 -5.46
N GLN A 152 -0.70 -7.56 -5.93
CA GLN A 152 -0.76 -8.67 -6.88
C GLN A 152 -0.26 -9.92 -6.18
N THR A 153 -1.00 -11.02 -6.32
CA THR A 153 -0.62 -12.33 -5.76
C THR A 153 -0.03 -13.20 -6.86
N LEU A 154 0.55 -14.34 -6.49
CA LEU A 154 1.20 -15.26 -7.42
C LEU A 154 0.24 -15.70 -8.56
N ASP A 155 -0.98 -16.05 -8.20
CA ASP A 155 -2.00 -16.53 -9.15
C ASP A 155 -2.61 -15.36 -9.95
N SER A 156 -2.88 -14.22 -9.30
CA SER A 156 -3.54 -13.09 -9.97
C SER A 156 -2.70 -12.46 -11.08
N MET A 157 -1.37 -12.65 -11.03
CA MET A 157 -0.44 -12.19 -12.05
C MET A 157 -0.76 -12.77 -13.44
N GLN A 158 -1.20 -14.04 -13.52
CA GLN A 158 -1.53 -14.68 -14.80
C GLN A 158 -2.85 -14.15 -15.39
N HIS A 159 -3.73 -13.65 -14.52
CA HIS A 159 -5.09 -13.25 -14.87
C HIS A 159 -5.25 -11.74 -15.01
N LYS A 160 -4.15 -10.97 -15.13
CA LYS A 160 -4.16 -9.49 -15.19
C LYS A 160 -5.05 -8.88 -14.10
N SER A 161 -5.04 -9.50 -12.94
CA SER A 161 -5.90 -9.16 -11.81
C SER A 161 -5.06 -8.72 -10.62
N LEU A 162 -5.62 -7.81 -9.84
CA LEU A 162 -5.01 -7.26 -8.64
C LEU A 162 -6.08 -6.85 -7.65
N TRP A 163 -5.66 -6.60 -6.43
CA TRP A 163 -6.47 -6.00 -5.39
C TRP A 163 -6.06 -4.55 -5.20
N GLN A 164 -7.02 -3.65 -5.10
CA GLN A 164 -6.78 -2.22 -5.01
C GLN A 164 -7.48 -1.62 -3.79
N SER A 165 -6.78 -0.74 -3.08
CA SER A 165 -7.36 0.08 -2.01
C SER A 165 -6.95 1.53 -2.16
N LYS A 166 -7.83 2.46 -1.77
CA LYS A 166 -7.54 3.89 -1.84
C LYS A 166 -6.51 4.27 -0.76
N LEU A 167 -5.42 4.91 -1.17
CA LEU A 167 -4.45 5.50 -0.23
C LEU A 167 -4.99 6.84 0.26
N THR A 168 -5.65 6.84 1.42
CA THR A 168 -6.18 8.08 2.01
C THR A 168 -5.12 8.73 2.89
N ILE A 169 -4.58 9.85 2.41
CA ILE A 169 -3.54 10.59 3.13
C ILE A 169 -4.21 11.72 3.93
N LYS A 170 -4.11 11.69 5.26
CA LYS A 170 -4.81 12.66 6.12
C LYS A 170 -4.07 13.99 6.20
N ARG A 171 -2.74 13.93 6.27
CA ARG A 171 -1.88 15.11 6.34
C ARG A 171 -1.86 15.86 5.02
N GLN A 172 -1.92 17.19 5.11
CA GLN A 172 -1.92 18.13 3.98
C GLN A 172 -0.82 19.19 4.12
N ASP A 173 0.06 19.04 5.11
CA ASP A 173 1.18 19.93 5.43
C ASP A 173 2.50 19.46 4.80
N ASN A 174 2.42 18.55 3.82
CA ASN A 174 3.56 17.91 3.15
C ASN A 174 4.51 17.19 4.12
N ASP A 175 4.01 16.73 5.26
CA ASP A 175 4.77 15.94 6.23
C ASP A 175 4.42 14.45 6.11
N TRP A 176 5.28 13.60 6.68
CA TRP A 176 5.17 12.17 6.55
C TRP A 176 4.11 11.61 7.52
N GLU A 177 3.38 10.62 7.03
CA GLU A 177 2.42 9.84 7.83
C GLU A 177 2.49 8.35 7.50
N THR A 178 2.03 7.56 8.47
CA THR A 178 1.91 6.12 8.32
C THR A 178 0.44 5.79 8.08
N VAL A 179 0.16 5.18 6.94
CA VAL A 179 -1.19 4.75 6.56
C VAL A 179 -1.29 3.24 6.72
N TYR A 180 -2.29 2.79 7.46
CA TYR A 180 -2.62 1.37 7.65
C TYR A 180 -3.87 1.05 6.82
N LEU A 181 -3.74 0.14 5.85
CA LEU A 181 -4.81 -0.30 4.97
C LEU A 181 -5.22 -1.72 5.40
N PRO A 182 -6.44 -1.92 5.94
CA PRO A 182 -6.94 -3.25 6.22
C PRO A 182 -6.97 -4.08 4.94
N PHE A 183 -6.48 -5.32 4.98
CA PHE A 183 -6.59 -6.21 3.82
C PHE A 183 -8.05 -6.45 3.40
N SER A 184 -9.01 -6.29 4.31
CA SER A 184 -10.46 -6.37 4.04
C SER A 184 -11.01 -5.24 3.17
N ASP A 185 -10.28 -4.12 3.07
CA ASP A 185 -10.72 -2.93 2.32
C ASP A 185 -10.27 -2.95 0.87
N PHE A 186 -9.47 -3.95 0.49
CA PHE A 186 -9.03 -4.10 -0.88
C PHE A 186 -10.10 -4.73 -1.75
N GLU A 187 -10.37 -4.09 -2.88
CA GLU A 187 -11.34 -4.54 -3.87
C GLU A 187 -10.61 -5.24 -5.02
N PHE A 188 -11.13 -6.40 -5.44
CA PHE A 188 -10.60 -7.15 -6.56
C PHE A 188 -10.91 -6.43 -7.89
N PHE A 189 -9.90 -6.34 -8.75
CA PHE A 189 -9.97 -5.68 -10.05
C PHE A 189 -9.29 -6.53 -11.12
N THR A 190 -10.00 -6.78 -12.22
CA THR A 190 -9.50 -7.45 -13.42
C THR A 190 -9.61 -6.50 -14.60
N ILE A 191 -8.54 -6.37 -15.39
CA ILE A 191 -8.56 -5.52 -16.57
C ILE A 191 -9.52 -6.10 -17.62
N GLY A 192 -10.55 -5.33 -17.98
CA GLY A 192 -11.43 -5.64 -19.11
C GLY A 192 -12.59 -6.59 -18.80
N GLU A 193 -12.79 -6.94 -17.53
CA GLU A 193 -13.89 -7.76 -17.06
C GLU A 193 -14.62 -7.04 -15.92
N ASP A 194 -15.93 -7.28 -15.79
CA ASP A 194 -16.63 -6.87 -14.57
C ASP A 194 -16.05 -7.64 -13.39
N PRO A 195 -15.73 -6.98 -12.27
CA PRO A 195 -15.12 -7.66 -11.14
C PRO A 195 -16.05 -8.78 -10.64
N PRO A 196 -15.55 -10.01 -10.45
CA PRO A 196 -16.32 -11.04 -9.78
C PRO A 196 -16.76 -10.58 -8.38
N GLN A 197 -17.69 -11.34 -7.81
CA GLN A 197 -18.09 -11.23 -6.40
C GLN A 197 -16.83 -11.12 -5.52
N ARG A 198 -16.84 -10.19 -4.55
CA ARG A 198 -15.70 -9.84 -3.68
C ARG A 198 -14.77 -11.03 -3.41
N GLU A 199 -13.60 -11.02 -4.04
CA GLU A 199 -12.55 -12.02 -3.82
C GLU A 199 -11.59 -11.51 -2.74
N PRO A 200 -11.40 -12.22 -1.62
CA PRO A 200 -10.42 -11.82 -0.61
C PRO A 200 -9.00 -11.96 -1.16
N ILE A 201 -8.08 -11.13 -0.67
CA ILE A 201 -6.64 -11.25 -1.01
C ILE A 201 -6.12 -12.60 -0.52
N ASP A 202 -5.41 -13.32 -1.39
CA ASP A 202 -4.52 -14.40 -0.97
C ASP A 202 -3.29 -13.80 -0.26
N LYS A 203 -3.41 -13.66 1.06
CA LYS A 203 -2.36 -13.11 1.92
C LYS A 203 -1.15 -14.03 2.05
N GLU A 204 -1.23 -15.31 1.67
CA GLU A 204 -0.08 -16.22 1.76
C GLU A 204 0.89 -16.03 0.59
N ASN A 205 0.38 -15.55 -0.54
CA ASN A 205 1.12 -15.48 -1.79
C ASN A 205 1.19 -14.07 -2.38
N ILE A 206 1.42 -13.05 -1.53
CA ILE A 206 1.63 -11.67 -2.01
C ILE A 206 2.91 -11.64 -2.85
N LEU A 207 2.80 -11.25 -4.12
CA LEU A 207 3.91 -11.24 -5.06
C LEU A 207 4.54 -9.86 -5.20
N THR A 208 3.70 -8.82 -5.36
CA THR A 208 4.16 -7.43 -5.45
C THR A 208 3.16 -6.49 -4.81
N VAL A 209 3.68 -5.40 -4.25
CA VAL A 209 2.89 -4.23 -3.85
C VAL A 209 3.24 -3.08 -4.78
N GLY A 210 2.25 -2.32 -5.20
CA GLY A 210 2.45 -1.14 -6.04
C GLY A 210 1.60 0.03 -5.60
N ILE A 211 1.97 1.21 -6.09
CA ILE A 211 1.22 2.45 -5.88
C ILE A 211 0.93 3.05 -7.24
N SER A 212 -0.30 3.47 -7.45
CA SER A 212 -0.75 4.14 -8.67
C SER A 212 -1.49 5.42 -8.37
N VAL A 213 -1.40 6.38 -9.28
CA VAL A 213 -2.28 7.55 -9.34
C VAL A 213 -3.30 7.35 -10.47
N LEU A 214 -4.57 7.63 -10.19
CA LEU A 214 -5.68 7.46 -11.15
C LEU A 214 -6.45 8.76 -11.34
N GLY A 215 -6.55 9.23 -12.58
CA GLY A 215 -7.29 10.43 -12.98
C GLY A 215 -8.60 10.12 -13.71
N GLY A 216 -8.71 8.96 -14.35
CA GLY A 216 -9.84 8.63 -15.22
C GLY A 216 -11.21 8.69 -14.54
N ARG A 217 -11.31 8.23 -13.28
CA ARG A 217 -12.57 8.23 -12.51
C ARG A 217 -12.92 9.60 -11.90
N THR A 218 -11.91 10.43 -11.66
CA THR A 218 -12.05 11.73 -10.97
C THR A 218 -12.00 12.90 -11.96
N SER A 219 -11.70 12.65 -13.23
CA SER A 219 -11.41 13.65 -14.26
C SER A 219 -10.29 14.62 -13.88
N LEU A 220 -9.40 14.20 -12.98
CA LEU A 220 -8.28 15.02 -12.52
C LEU A 220 -7.05 14.82 -13.40
N THR A 221 -6.34 15.91 -13.63
CA THR A 221 -5.07 15.96 -14.37
C THR A 221 -4.13 16.93 -13.68
N GLY A 222 -2.82 16.80 -13.91
CA GLY A 222 -1.84 17.69 -13.32
C GLY A 222 -0.57 16.98 -12.84
N PRO A 223 0.41 17.74 -12.32
CA PRO A 223 1.60 17.17 -11.73
C PRO A 223 1.26 16.51 -10.38
N TYR A 224 1.76 15.29 -10.17
CA TYR A 224 1.60 14.57 -8.91
C TYR A 224 2.96 14.25 -8.30
N GLU A 225 3.01 14.16 -6.98
CA GLU A 225 4.18 13.71 -6.23
C GLU A 225 3.74 12.95 -4.97
N LEU A 226 4.47 11.88 -4.66
CA LEU A 226 4.32 11.11 -3.44
C LEU A 226 5.70 10.66 -2.96
N GLY A 227 6.06 11.05 -1.74
CA GLY A 227 7.19 10.46 -1.02
C GLY A 227 6.78 9.08 -0.47
N VAL A 228 7.66 8.10 -0.61
CA VAL A 228 7.45 6.72 -0.13
C VAL A 228 8.74 6.22 0.53
N ASP A 229 8.69 5.83 1.79
CA ASP A 229 9.85 5.29 2.52
C ASP A 229 9.81 3.76 2.53
N SER A 230 8.72 3.16 3.02
CA SER A 230 8.61 1.71 3.16
C SER A 230 7.19 1.19 3.15
N ILE A 231 7.09 -0.12 2.91
CA ILE A 231 5.86 -0.92 2.91
C ILE A 231 6.08 -2.12 3.84
N TRP A 232 5.14 -2.39 4.73
CA TRP A 232 5.22 -3.50 5.67
C TRP A 232 3.83 -4.07 6.01
N ILE A 233 3.82 -5.21 6.70
CA ILE A 233 2.60 -5.81 7.24
C ILE A 233 2.56 -5.62 8.76
N ALA A 234 1.36 -5.41 9.29
CA ALA A 234 1.12 -5.03 10.68
C ALA A 234 -0.22 -5.58 11.19
N ASN A 235 -0.43 -5.52 12.51
CA ASN A 235 -1.67 -5.89 13.18
C ASN A 235 -2.22 -4.73 14.03
N ASP A 236 -3.42 -4.90 14.61
CA ASP A 236 -4.07 -3.91 15.46
C ASP A 236 -3.15 -3.39 16.58
N GLU A 237 -2.34 -4.28 17.18
CA GLU A 237 -1.38 -3.93 18.22
C GLU A 237 -0.28 -2.95 17.78
N ASP A 238 -0.04 -2.84 16.46
CA ASP A 238 0.97 -1.97 15.86
C ASP A 238 0.39 -0.65 15.34
N VAL A 239 -0.94 -0.53 15.29
CA VAL A 239 -1.63 0.67 14.82
C VAL A 239 -1.57 1.71 15.93
N VAL A 240 -0.97 2.86 15.64
CA VAL A 240 -0.96 4.02 16.55
C VAL A 240 -2.00 5.03 16.07
N PRO A 241 -3.17 5.16 16.73
CA PRO A 241 -4.22 6.09 16.31
C PRO A 241 -3.73 7.53 16.32
N ASP A 242 -4.05 8.29 15.26
CA ASP A 242 -3.84 9.74 15.13
C ASP A 242 -2.40 10.25 15.37
N SER A 243 -1.41 9.36 15.36
CA SER A 243 0.00 9.71 15.43
C SER A 243 0.59 9.63 14.01
N PRO A 244 1.59 10.46 13.66
CA PRO A 244 2.43 10.26 12.48
C PRO A 244 3.34 9.03 12.65
N GLY A 245 2.81 7.94 13.23
CA GLY A 245 3.50 6.90 13.97
C GLY A 245 4.84 6.49 13.37
N PRO A 246 5.88 6.31 14.21
CA PRO A 246 7.22 6.04 13.72
C PRO A 246 7.20 4.78 12.85
N ASN A 247 7.90 4.83 11.72
CA ASN A 247 8.17 3.61 10.97
C ASN A 247 8.99 2.67 11.88
N PRO A 248 8.51 1.46 12.22
CA PRO A 248 9.23 0.55 13.11
C PRO A 248 10.59 0.09 12.54
N PHE A 249 10.83 0.33 11.25
CA PHE A 249 12.08 0.00 10.55
C PHE A 249 13.05 1.18 10.43
N VAL A 250 12.78 2.29 11.10
CA VAL A 250 13.73 3.40 11.26
C VAL A 250 14.49 3.18 12.56
N HIS A 251 15.81 2.96 12.48
CA HIS A 251 16.65 2.89 13.68
C HIS A 251 16.72 4.27 14.33
N LYS A 252 16.24 4.38 15.57
CA LYS A 252 16.66 5.50 16.42
C LYS A 252 18.16 5.37 16.66
N PRO A 253 18.97 6.43 16.52
CA PRO A 253 20.31 6.40 17.09
C PRO A 253 20.16 6.02 18.57
N GLU A 254 20.89 5.01 19.01
CA GLU A 254 20.94 4.68 20.44
C GLU A 254 21.34 5.96 21.18
N ASP A 255 20.50 6.41 22.12
CA ASP A 255 20.86 7.49 23.03
C ASP A 255 22.16 7.08 23.70
N GLY A 256 23.25 7.75 23.32
CA GLY A 256 24.60 7.41 23.74
C GLY A 256 24.69 7.34 25.27
N LEU A 257 25.29 6.24 25.75
CA LEU A 257 25.84 6.11 27.10
C LEU A 257 26.99 7.11 27.32
#